data_AF-A0A497REY9-F1
#
_entry.id   AF-A0A497REY9-F1
#
_cell.length_a   1.000
_cell.length_b   1.000
_cell.length_c   1.000
_cell.angle_alpha   90.00
_cell.angle_beta   90.00
_cell.angle_gamma   90.00
#
_symmetry.space_group_name_H-M   'P 1'
#
loop_
_entity.id
_entity.type
_entity.pdbx_description
1 polymer ?
#
loop_
_entity_poly.entity_id
_entity_poly.type
_entity_poly.pdbx_seq_one_letter_code
_entity_poly.pdbx_strand_id
1 'polypeptide(L)'
;MKVLEMFRDLFEDIKYIQAETKALNIYIYDAEYDDVKRLIEKGYYLAAICGRKEGFVRVMVSKTSKYEGYEVSACIYSKDVEFEEYNKLRKLYKR
;
A
#
# COMPACT_ATOMS: atom_id res chain seq x y z
N MET A 1 21.12 -0.70 -8.85
CA MET A 1 20.30 0.35 -8.19
C MET A 1 20.10 -0.15 -6.77
N LYS A 2 20.72 0.47 -5.74
CA LYS A 2 20.93 -0.15 -4.42
C LYS A 2 19.68 -0.78 -3.79
N VAL A 3 18.49 -0.21 -4.00
CA VAL A 3 17.22 -0.74 -3.47
C VAL A 3 16.83 -2.10 -4.08
N LEU A 4 17.03 -2.29 -5.39
CA LEU A 4 16.72 -3.58 -6.03
C LEU A 4 17.68 -4.68 -5.58
N GLU A 5 18.94 -4.33 -5.31
CA GLU A 5 19.92 -5.24 -4.73
C GLU A 5 19.47 -5.67 -3.32
N MET A 6 19.01 -4.73 -2.47
CA MET A 6 18.48 -5.07 -1.14
C MET A 6 17.30 -6.05 -1.18
N PHE A 7 16.36 -5.87 -2.12
CA PHE A 7 15.24 -6.81 -2.25
C PHE A 7 15.69 -8.20 -2.68
N ARG A 8 16.66 -8.27 -3.62
CA ARG A 8 17.23 -9.54 -4.06
C ARG A 8 17.94 -10.24 -2.92
N ASP A 9 18.76 -9.53 -2.16
CA ASP A 9 19.54 -10.13 -1.08
C ASP A 9 18.60 -10.68 0.02
N LEU A 10 17.54 -9.94 0.39
CA LEU A 10 16.49 -10.45 1.28
C LEU A 10 15.77 -11.69 0.74
N PHE A 11 15.49 -11.72 -0.57
CA PHE A 11 14.86 -12.89 -1.20
C PHE A 11 15.78 -14.11 -1.15
N GLU A 12 17.08 -13.92 -1.42
CA GLU A 12 18.08 -14.99 -1.38
C GLU A 12 18.20 -15.64 0.01
N ASP A 13 18.07 -14.84 1.08
CA ASP A 13 18.10 -15.34 2.46
C ASP A 13 16.90 -16.26 2.79
N ILE A 14 15.74 -16.04 2.17
CA ILE A 14 14.48 -16.70 2.56
C ILE A 14 13.95 -17.71 1.55
N LYS A 15 14.48 -17.76 0.32
CA LYS A 15 13.88 -18.52 -0.79
C LYS A 15 13.73 -20.03 -0.53
N TYR A 16 14.54 -20.62 0.34
CA TYR A 16 14.50 -22.05 0.68
C TYR A 16 13.61 -22.40 1.88
N ILE A 17 13.07 -21.41 2.59
CA ILE A 17 12.19 -21.63 3.73
C ILE A 17 10.85 -22.18 3.21
N GLN A 18 10.34 -23.28 3.76
CA GLN A 18 9.02 -23.80 3.39
C GLN A 18 7.91 -23.09 4.18
N ALA A 19 6.93 -22.55 3.46
CA ALA A 19 5.77 -21.86 4.02
C ALA A 19 4.62 -21.88 2.99
N GLU A 20 3.37 -21.87 3.46
CA GLU A 20 2.16 -21.78 2.63
C GLU A 20 2.09 -20.47 1.84
N THR A 21 2.59 -19.38 2.41
CA THR A 21 2.67 -18.07 1.74
C THR A 21 3.94 -17.36 2.16
N LYS A 22 4.64 -16.76 1.19
CA LYS A 22 5.78 -15.87 1.41
C LYS A 22 5.43 -14.47 0.92
N ALA A 23 5.62 -13.45 1.74
CA ALA A 23 5.20 -12.09 1.39
C ALA A 23 6.35 -11.09 1.53
N LEU A 24 6.53 -10.24 0.52
CA LEU A 24 7.32 -9.01 0.59
C LEU A 24 6.35 -7.82 0.57
N ASN A 25 6.29 -7.08 1.67
CA ASN A 25 5.38 -5.95 1.82
C ASN A 25 6.18 -4.65 1.89
N ILE A 26 5.92 -3.74 0.95
CA ILE A 26 6.48 -2.39 0.96
C ILE A 26 5.46 -1.46 1.59
N TYR A 27 5.86 -0.81 2.69
CA TYR A 27 5.04 0.19 3.37
C TYR A 27 5.60 1.58 3.13
N ILE A 28 4.75 2.50 2.67
CA ILE A 28 5.08 3.91 2.48
C ILE A 28 4.14 4.72 3.36
N TYR A 29 4.69 5.55 4.24
CA TYR A 29 3.93 6.37 5.17
C TYR A 29 4.06 7.85 4.83
N ASP A 30 3.02 8.60 5.21
CA ASP A 30 3.00 10.06 5.12
C ASP A 30 3.23 10.59 3.70
N ALA A 31 2.75 9.84 2.70
CA ALA A 31 2.73 10.26 1.31
C ALA A 31 1.80 11.47 1.11
N GLU A 32 2.11 12.30 0.12
CA GLU A 32 1.20 13.37 -0.28
C GLU A 32 -0.11 12.79 -0.82
N TYR A 33 -1.22 13.41 -0.44
CA TYR A 33 -2.55 12.89 -0.77
C TYR A 33 -2.80 12.82 -2.28
N ASP A 34 -2.22 13.75 -3.05
CA ASP A 34 -2.30 13.76 -4.51
C ASP A 34 -1.61 12.55 -5.15
N ASP A 35 -0.48 12.11 -4.61
CA ASP A 35 0.21 10.92 -5.11
C ASP A 35 -0.59 9.65 -4.82
N VAL A 36 -1.23 9.57 -3.65
CA VAL A 36 -2.12 8.47 -3.29
C VAL A 36 -3.32 8.40 -4.25
N LYS A 37 -3.94 9.55 -4.59
CA LYS A 37 -5.07 9.60 -5.55
C LYS A 37 -4.68 9.05 -6.92
N ARG A 38 -3.50 9.41 -7.44
CA ARG A 38 -3.00 8.93 -8.75
C ARG A 38 -2.81 7.41 -8.79
N LEU A 39 -2.55 6.76 -7.66
CA LEU A 39 -2.39 5.30 -7.62
C LEU A 39 -3.73 4.56 -7.76
N ILE A 40 -4.83 5.16 -7.33
CA ILE A 40 -6.18 4.59 -7.47
C ILE A 40 -6.52 4.40 -8.96
N GLU A 41 -6.17 5.38 -9.78
CA GLU A 41 -6.33 5.33 -11.24
C GLU A 41 -5.50 4.22 -11.89
N LYS A 42 -4.41 3.77 -11.24
CA LYS A 42 -3.58 2.63 -11.65
C LYS A 42 -4.09 1.28 -11.13
N GLY A 43 -5.31 1.25 -10.62
CA GLY A 43 -5.99 0.06 -10.12
C GLY A 43 -5.51 -0.39 -8.74
N TYR A 44 -4.95 0.51 -7.93
CA TYR A 44 -4.72 0.22 -6.52
C TYR A 44 -6.07 0.21 -5.78
N TYR A 45 -6.21 -0.72 -4.84
CA TYR A 45 -7.35 -0.79 -3.94
C TYR A 45 -7.34 0.38 -2.96
N LEU A 46 -8.48 1.05 -2.79
CA LEU A 46 -8.67 2.19 -1.91
C LEU A 46 -9.28 1.76 -0.57
N ALA A 47 -8.69 2.21 0.53
CA ALA A 47 -9.21 2.09 1.90
C ALA A 47 -8.89 3.34 2.73
N ALA A 48 -9.38 3.37 3.97
CA ALA A 48 -8.95 4.34 4.97
C ALA A 48 -8.67 3.62 6.30
N ILE A 49 -7.70 4.15 7.04
CA ILE A 49 -7.41 3.76 8.43
C ILE A 49 -7.59 4.97 9.35
N CYS A 50 -7.71 4.73 10.65
CA CYS A 50 -7.84 5.79 11.64
C CYS A 50 -6.66 6.78 11.53
N GLY A 51 -6.99 8.07 11.46
CA GLY A 51 -6.01 9.16 11.53
C GLY A 51 -5.54 9.37 12.97
N ARG A 52 -4.59 10.30 13.17
CA ARG A 52 -4.07 10.62 14.51
C ARG A 52 -4.96 11.60 15.28
N LYS A 53 -5.99 12.15 14.64
CA LYS A 53 -6.90 13.18 15.17
C LYS A 53 -8.34 12.82 14.88
N GLU A 54 -9.26 13.22 15.77
CA GLU A 54 -10.70 13.08 15.53
C GLU A 54 -11.12 13.85 14.26
N GLY A 55 -11.97 13.22 13.44
CA GLY A 55 -12.39 13.78 12.16
C GLY A 55 -11.40 13.58 11.00
N PHE A 56 -10.22 12.99 11.25
CA PHE A 56 -9.20 12.71 10.24
C PHE A 56 -8.98 11.22 10.03
N VAL A 57 -8.62 10.86 8.80
CA VAL A 57 -8.21 9.50 8.40
C VAL A 57 -6.91 9.55 7.62
N ARG A 58 -6.22 8.42 7.52
CA ARG A 58 -5.18 8.25 6.49
C ARG A 58 -5.77 7.42 5.37
N VAL A 59 -5.80 7.99 4.18
CA VAL A 59 -6.17 7.24 2.97
C VAL A 59 -5.05 6.27 2.66
N MET A 60 -5.44 5.01 2.52
CA MET A 60 -4.55 3.91 2.19
C MET A 60 -4.88 3.43 0.78
N VAL A 61 -3.84 3.20 -0.02
CA VAL A 61 -3.96 2.48 -1.28
C VAL A 61 -3.02 1.31 -1.29
N SER A 62 -3.48 0.18 -1.82
CA SER A 62 -2.67 -1.04 -1.88
C SER A 62 -2.81 -1.78 -3.20
N LYS A 63 -1.75 -2.50 -3.58
CA LYS A 63 -1.76 -3.42 -4.71
C LYS A 63 -0.89 -4.62 -4.37
N THR A 64 -1.40 -5.80 -4.67
CA THR A 64 -0.71 -7.07 -4.44
C THR A 64 -0.59 -7.83 -5.75
N SER A 65 0.61 -8.34 -6.01
CA SER A 65 0.89 -9.28 -7.09
C SER A 65 1.23 -10.64 -6.47
N LYS A 66 0.72 -11.73 -7.06
CA LYS A 66 0.96 -13.09 -6.58
C LYS A 66 1.61 -13.93 -7.67
N TYR A 67 2.56 -14.78 -7.30
CA TYR A 67 3.24 -15.71 -8.20
C TYR A 67 3.81 -16.91 -7.42
N GLU A 68 3.45 -18.14 -7.79
CA GLU A 68 4.02 -19.39 -7.21
C GLU A 68 4.12 -19.42 -5.67
N GLY A 69 3.07 -18.99 -4.96
CA GLY A 69 3.06 -18.96 -3.48
C GLY A 69 3.79 -17.76 -2.85
N TYR A 70 4.30 -16.85 -3.68
CA TYR A 70 4.82 -15.55 -3.28
C TYR A 70 3.77 -14.45 -3.48
N GLU A 71 3.79 -13.49 -2.58
CA GLU A 71 3.05 -12.24 -2.68
C GLU A 71 4.01 -11.06 -2.57
N VAL A 72 3.89 -10.09 -3.47
CA VAL A 72 4.56 -8.80 -3.38
C VAL A 72 3.50 -7.74 -3.30
N SER A 73 3.46 -6.99 -2.21
CA SER A 73 2.49 -5.93 -2.00
C SER A 73 3.15 -4.58 -1.78
N ALA A 74 2.46 -3.54 -2.20
CA ALA A 74 2.75 -2.18 -1.80
C ALA A 74 1.52 -1.60 -1.11
N CYS A 75 1.73 -1.03 0.08
CA CYS A 75 0.71 -0.36 0.87
C CYS A 75 1.19 1.06 1.18
N ILE A 76 0.44 2.05 0.71
CA ILE A 76 0.80 3.46 0.78
C ILE A 76 -0.24 4.18 1.60
N TYR A 77 0.21 4.89 2.64
CA TYR A 77 -0.61 5.70 3.51
C TYR A 77 -0.30 7.18 3.28
N SER A 78 -1.34 7.96 3.05
CA SER A 78 -1.24 9.42 3.04
C SER A 78 -0.93 9.96 4.44
N LYS A 79 -0.56 11.25 4.49
CA LYS A 79 -0.73 12.08 5.69
C LYS A 79 -2.22 12.10 6.12
N ASP A 80 -2.50 12.58 7.33
CA ASP A 80 -3.87 12.76 7.80
C ASP A 80 -4.64 13.67 6.84
N VAL A 81 -5.83 13.24 6.42
CA VAL A 81 -6.79 14.01 5.63
C VAL A 81 -8.13 14.05 6.33
N GLU A 82 -8.95 15.06 6.03
CA GLU A 82 -10.28 15.13 6.61
C GLU A 82 -11.13 13.95 6.13
N PHE A 83 -11.92 13.39 7.04
CA PHE A 83 -12.80 12.27 6.71
C PHE A 83 -13.79 12.60 5.58
N GLU A 84 -14.22 13.85 5.47
CA GLU A 84 -15.08 14.31 4.38
C GLU A 84 -14.38 14.21 3.02
N GLU A 85 -13.09 14.59 2.93
CA GLU A 85 -12.31 14.48 1.69
C GLU A 85 -12.14 13.03 1.25
N TYR A 86 -11.86 12.13 2.18
CA TYR A 86 -11.85 10.69 1.90
C TYR A 86 -13.21 10.21 1.38
N ASN A 87 -14.32 10.64 1.99
CA ASN A 87 -15.65 10.23 1.53
C ASN A 87 -15.97 10.73 0.11
N LYS A 88 -15.52 11.94 -0.26
CA LYS A 88 -15.61 12.45 -1.63
C LYS A 88 -14.86 11.54 -2.59
N LEU A 89 -13.61 11.20 -2.27
CA LEU A 89 -12.78 10.29 -3.07
C LEU A 89 -13.41 8.89 -3.19
N ARG A 90 -13.88 8.33 -2.07
CA ARG A 90 -14.53 7.03 -2.04
C ARG A 90 -15.77 6.98 -2.92
N LYS A 91 -16.58 8.04 -2.98
CA LYS A 91 -17.77 8.10 -3.86
C LYS A 91 -17.40 8.05 -5.34
N LEU A 92 -16.26 8.64 -5.72
CA LEU A 92 -15.79 8.66 -7.11
C LEU A 92 -15.24 7.31 -7.57
N TYR A 93 -14.57 6.59 -6.68
CA TYR A 93 -13.87 5.34 -7.01
C TYR A 93 -14.44 4.10 -6.32
N LYS A 94 -15.65 4.20 -5.77
CA LYS A 94 -16.36 3.04 -5.19
C LYS A 94 -16.66 2.06 -6.33
N ARG A 95 -15.97 0.92 -6.32
CA ARG A 95 -16.43 -0.28 -7.00
C ARG A 95 -17.40 -1.02 -6.09
#